data_AF-A0A541BZ79-F1
#
_entry.id   AF-A0A541BZ79-F1
#
_cell.length_a   1.000
_cell.length_b   1.000
_cell.length_c   1.000
_cell.angle_alpha   90.00
_cell.angle_beta   90.00
_cell.angle_gamma   90.00
#
_symmetry.space_group_name_H-M   'P 1'
#
loop_
_entity.id
_entity.type
_entity.pdbx_description
1 polymer ?
#
loop_
_entity_poly.entity_id
_entity_poly.type
_entity_poly.pdbx_seq_one_letter_code
_entity_poly.pdbx_strand_id
1 'polypeptide(L)' 'MIPTDPAERTALAGEYVLGTLDARTTAAMRAALETDAGLRAEVEAWERRLAPLVDTVAPAEPPADLLPRIEAALDA' A
#
# COMPACT_ATOMS: atom_id res chain seq x y z
N MET A 1 -8.78 2.06 15.31
CA MET A 1 -9.58 3.29 15.10
C MET A 1 -8.71 4.22 14.27
N ILE A 2 -9.26 4.89 13.26
CA ILE A 2 -8.48 5.88 12.49
C ILE A 2 -8.36 7.15 13.34
N PRO A 3 -7.15 7.65 13.61
CA PRO A 3 -6.98 8.89 14.35
C PRO A 3 -7.64 10.07 13.66
N THR A 4 -7.95 11.10 14.44
CA THR A 4 -8.41 12.41 13.94
C THR A 4 -7.30 13.45 13.97
N ASP A 5 -6.29 13.28 14.82
CA ASP A 5 -5.10 14.12 14.84
C ASP A 5 -4.37 14.02 13.48
N PRO A 6 -4.06 15.14 12.81
CA PRO A 6 -3.40 15.13 11.51
C PRO A 6 -2.04 14.40 11.51
N ALA A 7 -1.21 14.58 12.54
CA ALA A 7 0.11 13.97 12.61
C ALA A 7 0.00 12.45 12.80
N GLU A 8 -0.91 12.00 13.67
CA GLU A 8 -1.18 10.56 13.88
C GLU A 8 -1.77 9.91 12.62
N ARG A 9 -2.63 10.64 11.89
CA ARG A 9 -3.18 10.17 10.61
C ARG A 9 -2.12 10.00 9.54
N THR A 10 -1.23 10.97 9.38
CA THR A 10 -0.11 10.87 8.44
C THR A 10 0.81 9.72 8.83
N ALA A 11 1.11 9.53 10.13
CA ALA A 11 1.91 8.39 10.60
C ALA A 11 1.23 7.04 10.28
N LEU A 12 -0.06 6.91 10.58
CA LEU A 12 -0.83 5.69 10.29
C LEU A 12 -0.87 5.38 8.79
N ALA A 13 -1.03 6.39 7.93
CA ALA A 13 -0.98 6.20 6.48
C ALA A 13 0.40 5.67 6.02
N GLY A 14 1.49 6.16 6.64
CA GLY A 14 2.84 5.67 6.37
C GLY A 14 3.04 4.21 6.78
N GLU A 15 2.58 3.84 7.98
CA GLU A 15 2.62 2.45 8.46
C GLU A 15 1.78 1.51 7.58
N TYR A 16 0.64 1.99 7.08
CA TYR A 16 -0.17 1.25 6.11
C TYR A 16 0.58 1.01 4.80
N VAL A 17 1.18 2.04 4.22
CA VAL A 17 1.94 1.95 2.96
C VAL A 17 3.15 1.02 3.09
N LEU A 18 3.83 1.07 4.24
CA LEU A 18 4.97 0.18 4.54
C LEU A 18 4.54 -1.25 4.89
N GLY A 19 3.24 -1.52 5.08
CA GLY A 19 2.73 -2.84 5.44
C GLY A 19 3.09 -3.27 6.86
N THR A 20 3.34 -2.34 7.78
CA THR A 20 3.76 -2.63 9.17
C THR A 20 2.59 -2.77 10.15
N LEU A 21 1.37 -2.51 9.71
CA LEU A 21 0.17 -2.59 10.55
C LEU A 21 -0.26 -4.04 10.81
N ASP A 22 -0.81 -4.26 12.00
CA ASP A 22 -1.48 -5.53 12.30
C ASP A 22 -2.73 -5.74 11.43
N ALA A 23 -3.21 -7.00 11.34
CA ALA A 23 -4.32 -7.36 10.47
C ALA A 23 -5.63 -6.61 10.77
N ARG A 24 -5.92 -6.35 12.04
CA ARG A 24 -7.13 -5.63 12.46
C ARG A 24 -7.04 -4.16 12.07
N THR A 25 -5.88 -3.54 12.27
CA THR A 25 -5.66 -2.13 11.92
C THR A 25 -5.63 -1.95 10.40
N THR A 26 -5.04 -2.89 9.66
CA THR A 26 -5.09 -2.94 8.19
C THR A 26 -6.53 -3.02 7.68
N ALA A 27 -7.37 -3.87 8.28
CA ALA A 27 -8.78 -3.99 7.90
C ALA A 27 -9.56 -2.68 8.17
N ALA A 28 -9.31 -2.04 9.32
CA ALA A 28 -9.92 -0.75 9.64
C ALA A 28 -9.48 0.36 8.66
N MET A 29 -8.20 0.38 8.28
CA MET A 29 -7.66 1.30 7.28
C MET A 29 -8.32 1.09 5.92
N ARG A 30 -8.42 -0.15 5.44
CA ARG A 30 -9.10 -0.48 4.17
C ARG A 30 -10.54 0.02 4.14
N ALA A 31 -11.31 -0.26 5.20
CA ALA A 31 -12.70 0.22 5.31
C ALA A 31 -12.79 1.76 5.33
N ALA A 32 -11.85 2.45 5.99
CA ALA A 32 -11.83 3.91 6.01
C ALA A 32 -11.50 4.52 4.65
N LEU A 33 -10.57 3.93 3.90
CA LEU A 33 -10.16 4.41 2.58
C LEU A 33 -11.30 4.41 1.54
N GLU A 34 -12.33 3.59 1.73
CA GLU A 34 -13.52 3.57 0.86
C GLU A 34 -14.27 4.92 0.86
N THR A 35 -14.23 5.66 1.97
CA THR A 35 -15.05 6.87 2.16
C THR A 35 -14.25 8.12 2.50
N ASP A 36 -13.04 7.97 3.05
CA ASP A 36 -12.20 9.09 3.49
C ASP A 36 -11.20 9.51 2.39
N ALA A 37 -11.57 10.55 1.64
CA ALA A 37 -10.72 11.10 0.58
C ALA A 37 -9.42 11.74 1.12
N GLY A 38 -9.45 12.30 2.32
CA GLY A 38 -8.26 12.89 2.94
C GLY A 38 -7.24 11.81 3.31
N LEU A 39 -7.72 10.70 3.86
CA LEU A 39 -6.88 9.54 4.16
C LEU A 39 -6.26 8.91 2.91
N ARG A 40 -7.03 8.85 1.80
CA ARG A 40 -6.48 8.42 0.49
C ARG A 40 -5.36 9.33 0.02
N ALA A 41 -5.51 10.65 0.16
CA ALA A 41 -4.47 11.61 -0.21
C ALA A 41 -3.18 11.44 0.63
N GLU A 42 -3.30 11.12 1.93
CA GLU A 42 -2.15 10.80 2.78
C GLU A 42 -1.44 9.51 2.34
N VAL A 43 -2.19 8.47 1.97
CA VAL A 43 -1.63 7.22 1.42
C VAL A 43 -0.88 7.50 0.12
N GLU A 44 -1.50 8.21 -0.84
CA GLU A 44 -0.86 8.59 -2.10
C GLU A 44 0.38 9.47 -1.90
N ALA A 45 0.39 10.34 -0.88
CA ALA A 45 1.56 11.15 -0.54
C ALA A 45 2.73 10.27 -0.06
N TRP A 46 2.45 9.26 0.76
CA TRP A 46 3.45 8.30 1.21
C TRP A 46 3.95 7.40 0.08
N GLU A 47 3.06 6.87 -0.76
CA GLU A 47 3.45 6.07 -1.92
C GLU A 47 4.38 6.84 -2.86
N ARG A 48 4.03 8.08 -3.21
CA ARG A 48 4.90 8.94 -4.04
C ARG A 48 6.25 9.24 -3.38
N ARG A 49 6.26 9.43 -2.05
CA ARG A 49 7.49 9.69 -1.29
C ARG A 49 8.43 8.47 -1.30
N LEU A 50 7.87 7.26 -1.23
CA LEU A 50 8.64 6.02 -1.10
C LEU A 50 8.92 5.35 -2.45
N ALA A 51 8.17 5.64 -3.51
CA ALA A 51 8.35 5.05 -4.83
C ALA A 51 9.80 5.11 -5.36
N PRO A 52 10.55 6.23 -5.22
CA PRO A 52 11.95 6.29 -5.67
C PRO A 52 12.90 5.30 -4.98
N LEU A 53 12.52 4.74 -3.82
CA LEU A 53 13.34 3.72 -3.15
C LEU A 53 13.37 2.41 -3.94
N VAL A 54 12.33 2.12 -4.73
CA VAL A 54 12.27 0.92 -5.59
C VAL A 54 13.41 0.93 -6.61
N ASP A 55 13.75 2.10 -7.15
CA ASP A 55 14.83 2.25 -8.14
C ASP A 55 16.22 1.96 -7.56
N THR A 56 16.35 1.90 -6.22
CA THR A 56 17.60 1.57 -5.54
C THR A 56 17.81 0.06 -5.37
N VAL A 57 16.77 -0.75 -5.63
CA VAL A 57 16.82 -2.20 -5.49
C VAL A 57 17.26 -2.82 -6.80
N ALA A 58 18.29 -3.68 -6.75
CA ALA A 58 18.73 -4.42 -7.92
C ALA A 58 17.60 -5.33 -8.45
N PRO A 59 17.32 -5.34 -9.77
CA PRO A 59 16.32 -6.24 -10.34
C PRO A 59 16.63 -7.71 -10.06
N ALA A 60 15.59 -8.48 -9.72
CA ALA A 60 15.66 -9.93 -9.59
C ALA A 60 14.87 -10.58 -10.73
N GLU A 61 15.52 -11.45 -11.50
CA GLU A 61 14.90 -12.16 -12.62
C GLU A 61 13.83 -13.14 -12.11
N PRO A 62 12.55 -13.05 -12.55
CA PRO A 62 11.52 -13.99 -12.17
C PRO A 62 11.64 -15.32 -12.94
N PRO A 63 10.97 -16.39 -12.48
CA PRO A 63 10.82 -17.62 -13.27
C PRO A 63 10.15 -17.35 -14.63
N ALA A 64 10.67 -17.97 -15.69
CA ALA A 64 10.21 -17.72 -17.08
C ALA A 64 8.71 -18.07 -17.31
N ASP A 65 8.14 -18.94 -16.48
CA ASP A 65 6.73 -19.35 -16.55
C ASP A 65 5.79 -18.44 -15.74
N LEU A 66 6.30 -17.47 -14.97
CA LEU A 66 5.50 -16.64 -14.09
C LEU A 66 4.48 -15.79 -14.85
N LEU A 67 4.91 -15.13 -15.93
CA LEU A 67 4.01 -14.29 -16.72
C LEU A 67 2.89 -15.11 -17.41
N PRO A 68 3.17 -16.22 -18.12
CA PRO A 68 2.12 -17.09 -18.65
C PRO A 68 1.11 -17.57 -17.60
N ARG A 69 1.56 -17.85 -16.37
CA ARG A 69 0.68 -18.25 -15.27
C ARG A 69 -0.22 -17.12 -14.77
N ILE A 70 0.29 -15.88 -14.73
CA ILE A 70 -0.50 -14.70 -14.38
C ILE A 70 -1.58 -14.48 -15.45
N GLU A 71 -1.21 -14.53 -16.73
CA GLU A 71 -2.15 -14.34 -17.86
C GLU A 71 -3.28 -15.38 -17.82
N ALA A 72 -2.96 -16.66 -17.64
CA ALA A 72 -3.96 -17.71 -17.56
C ALA A 72 -4.94 -17.56 -16.36
N ALA A 73 -4.52 -16.89 -15.29
CA ALA A 73 -5.37 -16.62 -14.12
C ALA A 73 -6.32 -15.43 -14.30
N LEU A 74 -6.07 -14.55 -15.27
CA LEU A 74 -6.95 -13.41 -15.60
C LEU A 74 -8.12 -13.81 -16.50
N ASP A 75 -7.94 -14.86 -17.31
CA ASP A 75 -8.96 -15.39 -18.23
C ASP A 75 -9.94 -16.39 -17.56
N ALA A 76 -9.77 -16.66 -16.26
CA ALA A 76 -10.57 -17.59 -15.46
C ALA A 76 -11.68 -16.89 -14.67
#